data_AF-A0AAE4FK48-F1
#
_entry.id   AF-A0AAE4FK48-F1
#
_cell.length_a   1.000
_cell.length_b   1.000
_cell.length_c   1.000
_cell.angle_alpha   90.00
_cell.angle_beta   90.00
_cell.angle_gamma   90.00
#
_symmetry.space_group_name_H-M   'P 1'
#
loop_
_entity.id
_entity.type
_entity.pdbx_description
1 polymer ?
#
loop_
_entity_poly.entity_id
_entity_poly.type
_entity_poly.pdbx_seq_one_letter_code
_entity_poly.pdbx_strand_id
1 'polypeptide(L)'
;MGFKEKLGSYYTEAYLKKYGDRITQVQGNIISAKVEKKSILWILNKITVTLLVKPERSKNIIKCTYIKKKWFKKPEFINVSQGNFILVQGLKGKKGKENRESIEIINVRNMTTKKDLIPMEGNVQKVKRVQRIKK
;
A
#
# COMPACT_ATOMS: atom_id res chain seq x y z
N MET A 1 0.00 17.96 -24.43
CA MET A 1 0.32 17.47 -23.07
C MET A 1 1.00 18.59 -22.30
N GLY A 2 0.32 19.10 -21.27
CA GLY A 2 0.80 20.21 -20.45
C GLY A 2 2.02 19.82 -19.61
N PHE A 3 2.77 20.83 -19.17
CA PHE A 3 3.99 20.67 -18.36
C PHE A 3 3.75 19.83 -17.09
N LYS A 4 2.56 19.94 -16.48
CA LYS A 4 2.14 19.14 -15.31
C LYS A 4 1.98 17.66 -15.65
N GLU A 5 1.42 17.33 -16.82
CA GLU A 5 1.27 15.94 -17.27
C GLU A 5 2.63 15.31 -17.56
N LYS A 6 3.56 16.03 -18.21
CA LYS A 6 4.91 15.54 -18.49
C LYS A 6 5.69 15.23 -17.21
N LEU A 7 5.59 16.09 -16.20
CA LEU A 7 6.23 15.85 -14.90
C LEU A 7 5.61 14.64 -14.18
N GLY A 8 4.27 14.56 -14.14
CA GLY A 8 3.56 13.44 -13.51
C GLY A 8 3.89 12.09 -14.14
N SER A 9 3.92 12.02 -15.48
CA SER A 9 4.30 10.82 -16.22
C SER A 9 5.73 10.42 -15.92
N TYR A 10 6.69 11.35 -15.95
CA TYR A 10 8.10 11.05 -15.69
C TYR A 10 8.32 10.48 -14.28
N TYR A 11 7.67 11.04 -13.25
CA TYR A 11 7.74 10.49 -11.89
C TYR A 11 7.12 9.09 -11.79
N THR A 12 6.00 8.88 -12.47
CA THR A 12 5.31 7.58 -12.49
C THR A 12 6.14 6.53 -13.21
N GLU A 13 6.70 6.85 -14.36
CA GLU A 13 7.55 5.97 -15.16
C GLU A 13 8.85 5.63 -14.43
N ALA A 14 9.50 6.60 -13.77
CA ALA A 14 10.67 6.35 -12.94
C ALA A 14 10.34 5.45 -11.73
N TYR A 15 9.16 5.62 -11.13
CA TYR A 15 8.69 4.79 -10.02
C TYR A 15 8.41 3.35 -10.48
N LEU A 16 7.71 3.18 -11.61
CA LEU A 16 7.46 1.88 -12.24
C LEU A 16 8.76 1.20 -12.68
N LYS A 17 9.72 1.94 -13.23
CA LYS A 17 11.04 1.39 -13.60
C LYS A 17 11.83 0.91 -12.39
N LYS A 18 11.75 1.62 -11.27
CA LYS A 18 12.50 1.31 -10.03
C LYS A 18 11.84 0.21 -9.19
N TYR A 19 10.52 0.13 -9.20
CA TYR A 19 9.75 -0.73 -8.30
C TYR A 19 8.81 -1.71 -9.01
N GLY A 20 8.72 -1.70 -10.33
CA GLY A 20 7.75 -2.47 -11.13
C GLY A 20 7.70 -3.97 -10.82
N ASP A 21 8.85 -4.60 -10.63
CA ASP A 21 8.94 -6.03 -10.25
C ASP A 21 8.39 -6.31 -8.84
N ARG A 22 8.38 -5.29 -7.98
CA ARG A 22 8.01 -5.38 -6.56
C ARG A 22 6.64 -4.81 -6.25
N ILE A 23 6.04 -4.03 -7.15
CA ILE A 23 4.68 -3.51 -7.01
C ILE A 23 3.72 -4.70 -7.02
N THR A 24 2.91 -4.79 -5.97
CA THR A 24 1.95 -5.85 -5.79
C THR A 24 0.64 -5.29 -5.26
N GLN A 25 -0.44 -5.92 -5.66
CA GLN A 25 -1.78 -5.64 -5.15
C GLN A 25 -2.34 -6.91 -4.51
N VAL A 26 -2.83 -6.79 -3.28
CA VAL A 26 -3.44 -7.87 -2.53
C VAL A 26 -4.84 -7.43 -2.12
N GLN A 27 -5.81 -8.31 -2.30
CA GLN A 27 -7.20 -8.08 -1.94
C GLN A 27 -7.65 -9.22 -1.02
N GLY A 28 -8.25 -8.87 0.12
CA GLY A 28 -8.63 -9.86 1.11
C GLY A 28 -9.15 -9.28 2.42
N ASN A 29 -9.46 -10.17 3.36
CA ASN A 29 -9.98 -9.83 4.67
C ASN A 29 -8.85 -9.63 5.67
N ILE A 30 -9.00 -8.65 6.55
CA ILE A 30 -8.09 -8.44 7.68
C ILE A 30 -8.35 -9.51 8.75
N ILE A 31 -7.31 -10.27 9.11
CA ILE A 31 -7.32 -11.17 10.26
C ILE A 31 -6.96 -10.39 11.52
N SER A 32 -5.94 -9.54 11.44
CA SER A 32 -5.46 -8.77 12.59
C SER A 32 -4.93 -7.42 12.11
N ALA A 33 -5.20 -6.38 12.90
CA ALA A 33 -4.70 -5.03 12.68
C ALA A 33 -4.05 -4.52 13.96
N LYS A 34 -2.77 -4.18 13.87
CA LYS A 34 -2.02 -3.55 14.96
C LYS A 34 -1.58 -2.17 14.52
N VAL A 35 -2.01 -1.13 15.24
CA VAL A 35 -1.66 0.27 14.98
C VAL A 35 -0.79 0.77 16.12
N GLU A 36 0.45 1.13 15.82
CA GLU A 36 1.41 1.67 16.78
C GLU A 36 1.71 3.12 16.42
N LYS A 37 1.44 4.05 17.34
CA LYS A 37 1.77 5.47 17.20
C LYS A 37 2.89 5.81 18.18
N LYS A 38 4.00 6.35 17.68
CA LYS A 38 5.11 6.85 18.49
C LYS A 38 5.34 8.32 18.18
N SER A 39 5.50 9.14 19.22
CA SER A 39 5.95 10.52 19.12
C SER A 39 7.32 10.63 19.77
N ILE A 40 8.30 11.14 19.04
CA ILE A 40 9.65 11.46 19.55
C ILE A 40 9.78 12.98 19.57
N LEU A 41 10.21 13.53 20.71
CA LEU A 41 10.48 14.95 20.92
C LEU A 41 9.32 15.90 20.52
N TRP A 42 8.07 15.42 20.51
CA TRP A 42 6.87 16.17 20.11
C TRP A 42 6.79 16.59 18.62
N ILE A 43 7.94 16.75 17.95
CA ILE A 43 8.05 17.16 16.55
C ILE A 43 8.06 16.00 15.55
N LEU A 44 8.50 14.80 15.96
CA LEU A 44 8.60 13.63 15.08
C LEU A 44 7.51 12.62 15.40
N ASN A 45 6.48 12.60 14.56
CA ASN A 45 5.39 11.65 14.68
C ASN A 45 5.62 10.48 13.71
N LYS A 46 5.63 9.26 14.25
CA LYS A 46 5.76 8.01 13.49
C LYS A 46 4.52 7.14 13.75
N ILE A 47 3.89 6.70 12.67
CA ILE A 47 2.88 5.64 12.72
C ILE A 47 3.44 4.40 12.04
N THR A 48 3.28 3.26 12.71
CA THR A 48 3.59 1.93 12.19
C THR A 48 2.29 1.14 12.27
N VAL A 49 1.78 0.66 11.14
CA VAL A 49 0.61 -0.23 11.11
C VAL A 49 1.04 -1.58 10.56
N THR A 50 0.69 -2.65 11.26
CA THR A 50 0.92 -4.02 10.81
C THR A 50 -0.44 -4.68 10.63
N LEU A 51 -0.74 -5.09 9.40
CA LEU A 51 -1.96 -5.79 9.02
C LEU A 51 -1.61 -7.22 8.62
N LEU A 52 -2.37 -8.19 9.11
CA LEU A 52 -2.35 -9.55 8.59
C LEU A 52 -3.59 -9.72 7.71
N VAL A 53 -3.34 -9.97 6.43
CA VAL A 53 -4.40 -10.05 5.41
C VAL A 53 -4.47 -11.47 4.89
N LYS A 54 -5.67 -12.04 4.89
CA LYS A 54 -5.98 -13.29 4.18
C LYS A 54 -6.50 -12.95 2.79
N PRO A 55 -5.73 -13.18 1.72
CA PRO A 55 -6.16 -12.94 0.36
C PRO A 55 -7.38 -13.81 0.03
N GLU A 56 -8.27 -13.31 -0.82
CA GLU A 56 -9.41 -14.11 -1.29
C GLU A 56 -8.95 -15.30 -2.15
N ARG A 57 -7.92 -15.07 -2.98
CA ARG A 57 -7.41 -16.05 -3.95
C ARG A 57 -6.41 -17.05 -3.39
N SER A 58 -6.01 -16.93 -2.12
CA SER A 58 -4.97 -17.78 -1.54
C SER A 58 -5.19 -18.00 -0.05
N LYS A 59 -4.82 -19.18 0.44
CA LYS A 59 -4.86 -19.49 1.88
C LYS A 59 -3.71 -18.84 2.66
N ASN A 60 -2.69 -18.32 1.99
CA ASN A 60 -1.50 -17.79 2.64
C ASN A 60 -1.77 -16.42 3.28
N ILE A 61 -1.41 -16.26 4.55
CA ILE A 61 -1.57 -15.00 5.30
C ILE A 61 -0.40 -14.09 4.95
N ILE A 62 -0.71 -12.88 4.49
CA ILE A 62 0.31 -11.91 4.08
C ILE A 62 0.42 -10.81 5.14
N LYS A 63 1.65 -10.55 5.57
CA LYS A 63 1.97 -9.45 6.47
C LYS A 63 2.16 -8.16 5.67
N CYS A 64 1.32 -7.17 5.92
CA CYS A 64 1.39 -5.86 5.30
C CYS A 64 1.78 -4.82 6.35
N THR A 65 2.82 -4.04 6.08
CA THR A 65 3.35 -3.05 7.03
C THR A 65 3.27 -1.65 6.40
N TYR A 66 2.71 -0.69 7.13
CA TYR A 66 2.72 0.72 6.76
C TYR A 66 3.60 1.48 7.75
N ILE A 67 4.56 2.24 7.25
CA ILE A 67 5.39 3.12 8.09
C ILE A 67 5.34 4.52 7.48
N LYS A 68 4.83 5.48 8.24
CA LYS A 68 4.87 6.89 7.85
C LYS A 68 5.45 7.72 8.98
N LYS A 69 6.40 8.56 8.61
CA LYS A 69 6.98 9.59 9.48
C LYS A 69 6.53 10.94 8.93
N LYS A 70 6.10 11.83 9.81
CA LYS A 70 5.73 13.19 9.45
C LYS A 70 6.23 14.14 10.52
N TRP A 71 6.77 15.25 10.06
CA TRP A 71 7.22 16.33 10.92
C TRP A 71 6.03 17.22 11.27
N PHE A 72 5.90 17.58 12.55
CA PHE A 72 4.81 18.39 13.16
C PHE A 72 3.39 17.83 13.08
N LYS A 73 2.94 17.31 11.93
CA LYS A 73 1.58 16.77 11.77
C LYS A 73 1.53 15.30 12.19
N LYS A 74 0.55 14.92 13.01
CA LYS A 74 0.28 13.51 13.34
C LYS A 74 -0.15 12.78 12.05
N PRO A 75 0.56 11.72 11.63
CA PRO A 75 0.13 10.92 10.49
C PRO A 75 -1.09 10.10 10.88
N GLU A 76 -2.14 10.21 10.06
CA GLU A 76 -3.37 9.43 10.24
C GLU A 76 -3.34 8.17 9.38
N PHE A 77 -4.02 7.14 9.86
CA PHE A 77 -4.27 5.92 9.11
C PHE A 77 -5.76 5.65 9.16
N ILE A 78 -6.30 5.04 8.10
CA ILE A 78 -7.72 4.71 8.05
C ILE A 78 -8.12 3.77 9.19
N ASN A 79 -9.37 3.87 9.64
CA ASN A 79 -9.88 2.91 10.60
C ASN A 79 -10.03 1.54 9.93
N VAL A 80 -9.34 0.55 10.48
CA VAL A 80 -9.31 -0.83 10.00
C VAL A 80 -9.57 -1.77 11.18
N SER A 81 -10.51 -2.68 10.98
CA SER A 81 -10.93 -3.66 11.96
C SER A 81 -10.82 -5.05 11.37
N GLN A 82 -10.74 -6.06 12.22
CA GLN A 82 -10.82 -7.46 11.81
C GLN A 82 -12.10 -7.71 11.02
N GLY A 83 -12.02 -8.50 9.95
CA GLY A 83 -13.15 -8.80 9.07
C GLY A 83 -13.37 -7.79 7.94
N ASN A 84 -12.77 -6.59 8.00
CA ASN A 84 -12.89 -5.64 6.88
C ASN A 84 -12.20 -6.19 5.63
N PHE A 85 -12.86 -6.01 4.48
CA PHE A 85 -12.33 -6.35 3.18
C PHE A 85 -11.54 -5.17 2.63
N ILE A 86 -10.25 -5.37 2.37
CA ILE A 86 -9.33 -4.32 1.95
C ILE A 86 -8.60 -4.66 0.66
N LEU A 87 -8.27 -3.61 -0.08
CA LEU A 87 -7.36 -3.64 -1.21
C LEU A 87 -6.07 -2.94 -0.80
N VAL A 88 -4.99 -3.71 -0.68
CA VAL A 88 -3.64 -3.23 -0.36
C VAL A 88 -2.85 -3.10 -1.65
N GLN A 89 -2.30 -1.92 -1.89
CA GLN A 89 -1.31 -1.66 -2.92
C GLN A 89 0.02 -1.36 -2.24
N GLY A 90 1.06 -2.11 -2.60
CA GLY A 90 2.33 -2.01 -1.89
C GLY A 90 3.52 -2.58 -2.64
N LEU A 91 4.67 -2.56 -1.98
CA LEU A 91 5.92 -3.10 -2.49
C LEU A 91 6.29 -4.35 -1.70
N LYS A 92 6.57 -5.46 -2.39
CA LYS A 92 7.20 -6.63 -1.75
C LYS A 92 8.59 -6.28 -1.26
N GLY A 93 9.05 -6.89 -0.16
CA GLY A 93 10.44 -6.77 0.29
C GLY A 93 11.47 -7.09 -0.79
N LYS A 94 12.68 -6.52 -0.68
CA LYS A 94 13.79 -6.86 -1.59
C LYS A 94 14.17 -8.33 -1.39
N LYS A 95 14.42 -9.05 -2.49
CA LYS A 95 14.97 -10.42 -2.44
C LYS A 95 16.29 -10.40 -1.64
N GLY A 96 16.45 -11.34 -0.71
CA GLY A 96 17.66 -11.47 0.13
C GLY A 96 17.63 -10.70 1.47
N LYS A 97 16.52 -10.04 1.83
CA LYS A 97 16.33 -9.46 3.17
C LYS A 97 15.21 -10.19 3.91
N GLU A 98 15.26 -10.23 5.25
CA GLU A 98 14.24 -10.86 6.13
C GLU A 98 12.81 -10.44 5.80
N ASN A 99 12.59 -9.22 5.32
CA ASN A 99 11.27 -8.69 4.99
C ASN A 99 10.72 -9.14 3.61
N ARG A 100 11.23 -10.21 3.00
CA ARG A 100 10.81 -10.68 1.66
C ARG A 100 9.31 -11.01 1.61
N GLU A 101 8.78 -11.55 2.70
CA GLU A 101 7.38 -11.99 2.80
C GLU A 101 6.42 -10.86 3.23
N SER A 102 6.96 -9.71 3.65
CA SER A 102 6.16 -8.56 4.01
C SER A 102 5.96 -7.61 2.83
N ILE A 103 4.77 -7.02 2.78
CA ILE A 103 4.40 -5.99 1.80
C ILE A 103 4.41 -4.64 2.51
N GLU A 104 5.23 -3.71 2.02
CA GLU A 104 5.20 -2.33 2.46
C GLU A 104 4.03 -1.61 1.78
N ILE A 105 3.08 -1.10 2.57
CA ILE A 105 1.85 -0.48 2.08
C ILE A 105 2.18 0.92 1.53
N ILE A 106 1.82 1.15 0.26
CA ILE A 106 1.82 2.50 -0.34
C ILE A 106 0.43 3.12 -0.17
N ASN A 107 -0.60 2.36 -0.55
CA ASN A 107 -1.99 2.77 -0.43
C ASN A 107 -2.86 1.60 0.05
N VAL A 108 -3.94 1.94 0.73
CA VAL A 108 -4.92 0.98 1.23
C VAL A 108 -6.32 1.56 1.02
N ARG A 109 -7.21 0.72 0.48
CA ARG A 109 -8.63 1.00 0.33
C ARG A 109 -9.41 0.02 1.19
N ASN A 110 -10.28 0.53 2.04
CA ASN A 110 -11.27 -0.27 2.72
C ASN A 110 -12.52 -0.36 1.84
N MET A 111 -12.79 -1.54 1.30
CA MET A 111 -13.94 -1.79 0.44
C MET A 111 -15.24 -1.90 1.25
N THR A 112 -15.16 -2.30 2.52
CA THR A 112 -16.30 -2.39 3.44
C THR A 112 -16.79 -1.00 3.84
N THR A 113 -15.88 -0.13 4.29
CA THR A 113 -16.24 1.23 4.76
C THR A 113 -16.12 2.31 3.68
N LYS A 114 -15.66 1.94 2.48
CA LYS A 114 -15.40 2.83 1.34
C LYS A 114 -14.43 3.98 1.64
N LYS A 115 -13.59 3.83 2.68
CA LYS A 115 -12.56 4.80 3.06
C LYS A 115 -11.21 4.44 2.45
N ASP A 116 -10.52 5.45 1.94
CA ASP A 116 -9.19 5.34 1.33
C ASP A 116 -8.14 6.03 2.22
N LEU A 117 -6.93 5.44 2.28
CA LEU A 117 -5.79 6.04 2.99
C LEU A 117 -5.23 7.25 2.26
N ILE A 118 -5.12 7.15 0.94
CA ILE A 118 -4.82 8.26 0.05
C ILE A 118 -6.02 8.35 -0.88
N PRO A 119 -6.85 9.41 -0.80
CA PRO A 119 -7.95 9.60 -1.74
C PRO A 119 -7.35 9.73 -3.13
N MET A 120 -7.56 8.71 -3.96
CA MET A 120 -7.22 8.78 -5.38
C MET A 120 -8.43 9.38 -6.08
N GLU A 121 -8.39 10.66 -6.43
CA GLU A 121 -9.34 11.24 -7.37
C GLU A 121 -9.10 10.58 -8.74
N GLY A 122 -9.99 9.68 -9.14
CA GLY A 122 -9.92 8.96 -10.40
C GLY A 122 -10.14 7.46 -10.27
N ASN A 123 -10.83 6.89 -11.27
CA ASN A 123 -11.11 5.45 -11.36
C ASN A 123 -9.84 4.63 -11.14
N VAL A 124 -9.86 3.75 -10.13
CA VAL A 124 -8.77 2.82 -9.86
C VAL A 124 -8.64 1.91 -11.07
N GLN A 125 -7.65 2.18 -11.92
CA GLN A 125 -7.31 1.26 -13.00
C GLN A 125 -6.84 -0.03 -12.32
N LYS A 126 -7.73 -1.05 -12.30
CA LYS A 126 -7.34 -2.43 -12.03
C LYS A 126 -6.14 -2.70 -12.93
N VAL A 127 -4.98 -2.96 -12.34
CA VAL A 127 -3.78 -3.35 -13.09
C VAL A 127 -4.10 -4.65 -13.83
N LYS A 128 -4.64 -4.53 -15.06
CA LYS A 128 -4.81 -5.66 -15.97
C LYS A 128 -3.40 -6.09 -16.33
N ARG A 129 -3.02 -7.31 -15.94
CA ARG A 129 -1.82 -7.96 -16.50
C ARG A 129 -1.95 -7.87 -18.02
N VAL A 130 -1.05 -7.14 -18.64
CA VAL A 130 -0.93 -7.13 -20.09
C VAL A 130 -0.54 -8.55 -20.48
N GLN A 131 -1.50 -9.36 -20.92
CA GLN A 131 -1.21 -10.61 -21.58
C GLN A 131 -0.47 -10.22 -22.86
N ARG A 132 0.85 -10.47 -22.89
CA ARG A 132 1.60 -10.42 -24.15
C ARG A 132 1.01 -11.51 -25.04
N ILE A 133 0.18 -11.11 -25.99
CA ILE A 133 -0.21 -11.95 -27.11
C ILE A 133 1.09 -12.18 -27.88
N LYS A 134 1.62 -13.42 -27.82
CA LYS A 134 2.68 -13.84 -28.73
C LYS A 134 2.09 -13.87 -30.13
N LYS A 135 2.73 -13.15 -31.06
CA LYS A 135 2.48 -13.27 -32.49
C LYS A 135 3.50 -14.24 -33.07
#